data_AF-A0A965PBY3-F1
#
_entry.id   AF-A0A965PBY3-F1
#
_cell.length_a   1.000
_cell.length_b   1.000
_cell.length_c   1.000
_cell.angle_alpha   90.00
_cell.angle_beta   90.00
_cell.angle_gamma   90.00
#
_symmetry.space_group_name_H-M   'P 1'
#
loop_
_entity.id
_entity.type
_entity.pdbx_description
1 polymer ?
#
loop_
_entity_poly.entity_id
_entity_poly.type
_entity_poly.pdbx_seq_one_letter_code
_entity_poly.pdbx_strand_id
1 'polypeptide(L)'
;MDFSPPSGVREEAARGLAWREEFGRGGTAVGVARARDLSNGVNISPETGRRMKAYFDRHQSDKQGKGFRPGEDGFPSAGRIAWAL
;
A
#
# COMPACT_ATOMS: atom_id res chain seq x y z
N MET A 1 4.92 -19.18 -13.44
CA MET A 1 4.16 -17.95 -13.15
C MET A 1 5.12 -16.95 -12.57
N ASP A 2 5.15 -15.75 -13.14
CA ASP A 2 5.92 -14.63 -12.61
C ASP A 2 5.15 -14.01 -11.44
N PHE A 3 5.81 -13.88 -10.29
CA PHE A 3 5.22 -13.25 -9.09
C PHE A 3 5.98 -11.97 -8.73
N SER A 4 6.66 -11.37 -9.71
CA SER A 4 7.22 -10.05 -9.56
C SER A 4 6.07 -9.05 -9.42
N PRO A 5 6.15 -8.10 -8.49
CA PRO A 5 5.14 -7.06 -8.38
C PRO A 5 5.10 -6.25 -9.69
N PRO A 6 3.92 -6.03 -10.29
CA PRO A 6 3.75 -5.17 -11.47
C PRO A 6 4.21 -3.74 -11.18
N SER A 7 4.59 -2.97 -12.22
CA SER A 7 5.09 -1.59 -12.07
C SER A 7 4.19 -0.73 -11.19
N GLY A 8 2.88 -0.73 -11.44
CA GLY A 8 1.93 0.06 -10.66
C GLY A 8 1.89 -0.30 -9.17
N VAL A 9 2.15 -1.56 -8.80
CA VAL A 9 2.28 -1.97 -7.39
C VAL A 9 3.56 -1.40 -6.78
N ARG A 10 4.68 -1.42 -7.53
CA ARG A 10 5.95 -0.86 -7.06
C ARG A 10 5.85 0.65 -6.85
N GLU A 11 5.22 1.35 -7.79
CA GLU A 11 5.00 2.79 -7.75
C GLU A 11 4.08 3.19 -6.58
N GLU A 12 2.98 2.47 -6.36
CA GLU A 12 2.10 2.71 -5.22
C GLU A 12 2.81 2.44 -3.88
N ALA A 13 3.58 1.35 -3.79
CA ALA A 13 4.34 1.01 -2.59
C ALA A 13 5.41 2.07 -2.27
N ALA A 14 6.14 2.54 -3.29
CA ALA A 14 7.11 3.62 -3.14
C ALA A 14 6.43 4.92 -2.65
N ARG A 15 5.26 5.24 -3.20
CA ARG A 15 4.48 6.41 -2.78
C ARG A 15 3.98 6.28 -1.34
N GLY A 16 3.50 5.11 -0.94
CA GLY A 16 3.08 4.81 0.43
C GLY A 16 4.20 5.00 1.44
N LEU A 17 5.42 4.54 1.10
CA LEU A 17 6.60 4.74 1.93
C LEU A 17 6.97 6.22 2.07
N ALA A 18 6.96 6.97 0.97
CA ALA A 18 7.24 8.40 0.97
C ALA A 18 6.23 9.18 1.83
N TRP A 19 4.94 8.90 1.69
CA TRP A 19 3.92 9.53 2.53
C TRP A 19 4.07 9.17 4.00
N ARG A 20 4.43 7.92 4.32
CA ARG A 20 4.65 7.54 5.72
C ARG A 20 5.84 8.27 6.32
N GLU A 21 6.90 8.49 5.53
CA GLU A 21 8.07 9.29 5.93
C GLU A 21 7.69 10.75 6.19
N GLU A 22 6.91 11.35 5.28
CA GLU A 22 6.49 12.75 5.37
C GLU A 22 5.50 13.02 6.51
N PHE A 23 4.47 12.18 6.66
CA PHE A 23 3.37 12.42 7.61
C PHE A 23 3.48 11.65 8.92
N GLY A 24 4.38 10.69 9.03
CA GLY A 24 4.57 9.89 10.24
C GLY A 24 3.37 9.03 10.65
N ARG A 25 2.46 8.71 9.72
CA ARG A 25 1.20 7.99 9.98
C ARG A 25 0.89 6.93 8.94
N GLY A 26 -0.01 6.01 9.29
CA GLY A 26 -0.50 4.96 8.38
C GLY A 26 0.36 3.68 8.36
N GLY A 27 -0.33 2.56 8.19
CA GLY A 27 0.27 1.22 8.09
C GLY A 27 0.84 0.68 9.39
N THR A 28 1.25 -0.59 9.35
CA THR A 28 1.99 -1.26 10.43
C THR A 28 3.44 -1.49 10.00
N ALA A 29 4.32 -1.87 10.92
CA ALA A 29 5.70 -2.24 10.57
C ALA A 29 5.75 -3.38 9.52
N VAL A 30 4.77 -4.28 9.55
CA VAL A 30 4.63 -5.37 8.57
C VAL A 30 4.26 -4.83 7.19
N GLY A 31 3.32 -3.88 7.10
CA GLY A 31 2.96 -3.22 5.86
C GLY A 31 4.14 -2.44 5.26
N VAL A 32 4.93 -1.77 6.10
CA VAL A 32 6.13 -1.04 5.65
C VAL A 32 7.20 -1.97 5.10
N ALA A 33 7.46 -3.09 5.77
CA ALA A 33 8.37 -4.10 5.26
C ALA A 33 7.89 -4.64 3.90
N ARG A 34 6.59 -4.93 3.79
CA ARG A 34 5.98 -5.40 2.54
C ARG A 34 6.11 -4.36 1.42
N ALA A 35 5.81 -3.11 1.69
CA ALA A 35 5.92 -2.02 0.73
C ALA A 35 7.36 -1.87 0.22
N ARG A 36 8.36 -2.04 1.09
CA ARG A 36 9.79 -2.02 0.70
C ARG A 36 10.16 -3.16 -0.22
N ASP A 37 9.68 -4.38 0.05
CA ASP A 37 9.89 -5.51 -0.84
C ASP A 37 9.25 -5.26 -2.22
N LEU A 38 8.00 -4.78 -2.21
CA LEU A 38 7.23 -4.51 -3.41
C LEU A 38 7.86 -3.40 -4.26
N SER A 39 8.27 -2.28 -3.65
CA SER A 39 8.87 -1.15 -4.38
C SER A 39 10.20 -1.54 -5.04
N ASN A 40 10.98 -2.40 -4.39
CA ASN A 40 12.25 -2.92 -4.94
C ASN A 40 12.06 -4.05 -5.96
N GLY A 41 10.82 -4.47 -6.24
CA GLY A 41 10.56 -5.52 -7.22
C GLY A 41 10.85 -6.94 -6.72
N VAL A 42 10.90 -7.15 -5.39
CA VAL A 42 11.15 -8.46 -4.81
C VAL A 42 9.98 -9.39 -5.11
N ASN A 43 10.30 -10.59 -5.61
CA ASN A 43 9.28 -11.61 -5.87
C ASN A 43 8.55 -12.01 -4.60
N ILE A 44 7.22 -12.09 -4.70
CA ILE A 44 6.38 -12.56 -3.59
C ILE A 44 5.96 -14.00 -3.80
N SER A 45 5.78 -14.75 -2.72
CA SER A 45 5.23 -16.10 -2.81
C SER A 45 3.73 -16.07 -3.17
N PRO A 46 3.18 -17.13 -3.78
CA PRO A 46 1.76 -17.22 -4.10
C PRO A 46 0.85 -17.10 -2.86
N GLU A 47 1.29 -17.64 -1.72
CA GLU A 47 0.59 -17.47 -0.44
C GLU A 47 0.54 -16.01 0.01
N THR A 48 1.62 -15.26 -0.22
CA THR A 48 1.69 -13.84 0.10
C THR A 48 0.73 -13.07 -0.80
N GLY A 49 0.77 -13.32 -2.11
CA GLY A 49 -0.16 -12.70 -3.06
C GLY A 49 -1.63 -12.94 -2.66
N ARG A 50 -1.97 -14.16 -2.20
CA ARG A 50 -3.29 -14.46 -1.66
C ARG A 50 -3.63 -13.67 -0.39
N ARG A 51 -2.70 -13.55 0.56
CA ARG A 51 -2.91 -12.75 1.78
C ARG A 51 -3.10 -11.26 1.47
N MET A 52 -2.31 -10.72 0.54
CA MET A 52 -2.45 -9.34 0.06
C MET A 52 -3.81 -9.12 -0.59
N LYS A 53 -4.23 -10.02 -1.49
CA LYS A 53 -5.56 -9.95 -2.11
C LYS A 53 -6.68 -9.94 -1.05
N ALA A 54 -6.63 -10.87 -0.10
CA ALA A 54 -7.62 -10.94 0.98
C ALA A 54 -7.63 -9.67 1.86
N TYR A 55 -6.47 -9.04 2.07
CA TYR A 55 -6.39 -7.74 2.74
C TYR A 55 -7.13 -6.67 1.93
N PHE A 56 -6.79 -6.47 0.66
CA PHE A 56 -7.42 -5.45 -0.18
C PHE A 56 -8.92 -5.68 -0.39
N ASP A 57 -9.37 -6.93 -0.50
CA ASP A 57 -10.80 -7.25 -0.60
C ASP A 57 -11.57 -6.76 0.63
N ARG A 58 -11.03 -6.97 1.83
CA ARG A 58 -11.68 -6.53 3.09
C ARG A 58 -11.67 -5.03 3.30
N HIS A 59 -10.69 -4.33 2.71
CA HIS A 59 -10.48 -2.91 2.95
C HIS A 59 -10.99 -2.04 1.80
N GLN A 60 -11.67 -2.59 0.78
CA GLN A 60 -12.13 -1.79 -0.38
C GLN A 60 -12.98 -0.57 0.03
N SER A 61 -13.73 -0.68 1.12
CA SER A 61 -14.53 0.41 1.67
C SER A 61 -13.70 1.60 2.14
N ASP A 62 -12.42 1.41 2.50
CA ASP A 62 -11.49 2.46 2.93
C ASP A 62 -11.31 3.53 1.84
N LYS A 63 -11.50 3.16 0.57
CA LYS A 63 -11.45 4.07 -0.58
C LYS A 63 -12.49 5.19 -0.55
N GLN A 64 -13.52 5.04 0.28
CA GLN A 64 -14.60 6.02 0.47
C GLN A 64 -14.32 6.97 1.65
N GLY A 65 -13.26 6.73 2.43
CA GLY A 65 -12.88 7.59 3.53
C GLY A 65 -12.38 8.96 3.04
N LYS A 66 -12.61 10.00 3.84
CA LYS A 66 -12.11 11.35 3.57
C LYS A 66 -10.58 11.36 3.43
N GLY A 67 -10.08 12.09 2.44
CA GLY A 67 -8.64 12.22 2.20
C GLY A 67 -8.03 10.97 1.55
N PHE A 68 -8.85 10.12 0.93
CA PHE A 68 -8.36 8.94 0.21
C PHE A 68 -7.91 9.27 -1.21
N ARG A 69 -8.62 10.17 -1.89
CA ARG A 69 -8.32 10.59 -3.26
C ARG A 69 -7.53 11.89 -3.28
N PRO A 70 -6.63 12.07 -4.27
CA PRO A 70 -5.93 13.33 -4.48
C PRO A 70 -6.91 14.50 -4.60
N GLY A 71 -6.58 15.63 -3.97
CA GLY A 71 -7.42 16.83 -3.97
C GLY A 71 -8.50 16.86 -2.90
N GLU A 72 -8.70 15.79 -2.13
CA GLU A 72 -9.52 15.83 -0.92
C GLU A 72 -8.78 16.50 0.25
N ASP A 73 -9.53 17.19 1.09
CA ASP A 73 -9.02 17.74 2.34
C ASP A 73 -8.45 16.62 3.23
N GLY A 74 -7.21 16.82 3.70
CA GLY A 74 -6.48 15.85 4.51
C GLY A 74 -5.83 14.69 3.74
N PHE A 75 -5.76 14.76 2.40
CA PHE A 75 -5.00 13.81 1.59
C PHE A 75 -3.48 13.94 1.82
N PRO A 76 -2.73 12.82 1.92
CA PRO A 76 -3.21 11.45 2.06
C PRO A 76 -3.61 11.15 3.51
N SER A 77 -4.79 10.57 3.71
CA SER A 77 -5.25 10.12 5.03
C SER A 77 -4.42 8.94 5.54
N ALA A 78 -4.45 8.67 6.86
CA ALA A 78 -3.74 7.52 7.42
C ALA A 78 -4.19 6.18 6.80
N GLY A 79 -5.49 6.05 6.45
CA GLY A 79 -6.03 4.90 5.74
C GLY A 79 -5.51 4.80 4.30
N ARG A 80 -5.36 5.92 3.58
CA ARG A 80 -4.78 5.93 2.24
C ARG A 80 -3.30 5.54 2.23
N ILE A 81 -2.55 6.01 3.22
CA ILE A 81 -1.14 5.62 3.40
C ILE A 81 -1.07 4.13 3.72
N ALA A 82 -1.89 3.63 4.65
CA ALA A 82 -1.95 2.20 4.96
C ALA A 82 -2.31 1.34 3.74
N TRP A 83 -3.24 1.80 2.90
CA TRP A 83 -3.63 1.13 1.66
C TRP A 83 -2.48 1.06 0.64
N ALA A 84 -1.56 2.04 0.66
CA ALA A 84 -0.42 2.07 -0.24
C ALA A 84 0.76 1.19 0.21
N LEU A 85 0.68 0.57 1.40
CA LEU A 85 1.77 -0.21 2.02
C LEU A 85 1.47 -1.72 1.99
#